data_AF-A0A1V4RB41-F1
#
_entry.id   AF-A0A1V4RB41-F1
#
_cell.length_a   1.000
_cell.length_b   1.000
_cell.length_c   1.000
_cell.angle_alpha   90.00
_cell.angle_beta   90.00
_cell.angle_gamma   90.00
#
_symmetry.space_group_name_H-M   'P 1'
#
loop_
_entity.id
_entity.type
_entity.pdbx_description
1 polymer ?
#
loop_
_entity_poly.entity_id
_entity_poly.type
_entity_poly.pdbx_seq_one_letter_code
_entity_poly.pdbx_strand_id
1 'polypeptide(L)'
;MKKIIFVLLLFVITALCFALEQNFNFPPDTTLEEISKQINIPIKKLAEHLDIFDHAKFTLSMLELKITNKDIEEAVVEFQDNKVHFFSGIVYVGMGIVFLSLLIVGLIIGSLQHIVTPKKNKKVTVTTARGKVTVPKAHLNSNGIVAAITTIFLHDADEEDNMEMTWKRQRLSMWKAANMVETSVFDRKR
;
A
#
# COMPACT_ATOMS: atom_id res chain seq x y z
N MET A 1 22.78 2.00 39.81
CA MET A 1 21.82 2.08 40.94
C MET A 1 20.95 3.34 40.90
N LYS A 2 21.50 4.56 40.74
CA LYS A 2 20.71 5.81 40.69
C LYS A 2 19.58 5.84 39.64
N LYS A 3 19.80 5.25 38.45
CA LYS A 3 18.79 5.19 37.38
C LYS A 3 17.59 4.29 37.71
N ILE A 4 17.81 3.20 38.44
CA ILE A 4 16.74 2.26 38.85
C ILE A 4 15.86 2.90 39.93
N ILE A 5 16.48 3.61 40.88
CA ILE A 5 15.77 4.35 41.93
C ILE A 5 14.91 5.46 41.32
N PHE A 6 15.41 6.16 40.29
CA PHE A 6 14.64 7.20 39.61
C PHE A 6 13.41 6.65 38.88
N VAL A 7 13.53 5.49 38.22
CA VAL A 7 12.40 4.83 37.55
C VAL A 7 11.35 4.35 38.56
N LEU A 8 11.79 3.82 39.70
CA LEU A 8 10.89 3.35 40.76
C LEU A 8 10.16 4.53 41.42
N LEU A 9 10.86 5.64 41.65
CA LEU A 9 10.26 6.87 42.18
C LEU A 9 9.25 7.49 41.20
N LEU A 10 9.53 7.45 39.89
CA LEU A 10 8.59 7.90 38.87
C LEU A 10 7.33 7.02 38.84
N PHE A 11 7.48 5.70 38.99
CA PHE A 11 6.36 4.76 39.06
C PHE A 11 5.48 4.98 40.30
N VAL A 12 6.10 5.28 41.45
CA VAL A 12 5.38 5.61 42.70
C VAL A 12 4.63 6.93 42.58
N ILE A 13 5.23 7.96 41.97
CA ILE A 13 4.55 9.25 41.73
C ILE A 13 3.37 9.07 40.78
N THR A 14 3.52 8.30 39.71
CA THR A 14 2.39 8.01 38.82
C THR A 14 1.28 7.27 39.55
N ALA A 15 1.60 6.28 40.39
CA ALA A 15 0.59 5.55 41.16
C ALA A 15 -0.15 6.44 42.17
N LEU A 16 0.56 7.36 42.85
CA LEU A 16 -0.06 8.32 43.76
C LEU A 16 -0.96 9.34 43.05
N CYS A 17 -0.65 9.71 41.80
CA CYS A 17 -1.50 10.59 41.02
C CYS A 17 -2.87 9.97 40.65
N PHE A 18 -2.99 8.64 40.63
CA PHE A 18 -4.25 7.95 40.31
C PHE A 18 -5.10 7.61 41.53
N ALA A 19 -4.58 7.76 42.76
CA ALA A 19 -5.26 7.36 44.00
C ALA A 19 -6.00 8.53 44.71
N LEU A 20 -6.39 9.56 43.96
CA LEU A 20 -7.09 10.71 44.54
C LEU A 20 -8.59 10.41 44.63
N GLU A 21 -9.03 9.89 45.78
CA GLU A 21 -10.45 9.70 46.09
C GLU A 21 -11.16 11.06 46.07
N GLN A 22 -12.05 11.25 45.09
CA GLN A 22 -12.89 12.45 45.02
C GLN A 22 -14.09 12.26 45.93
N ASN A 23 -14.03 12.86 47.11
CA ASN A 23 -15.18 12.94 48.01
C ASN A 23 -16.18 13.95 47.44
N PHE A 24 -17.27 13.46 46.88
CA PHE A 24 -18.34 14.30 46.36
C PHE A 24 -19.33 14.67 47.47
N ASN A 25 -19.46 15.96 47.77
CA ASN A 25 -20.46 16.46 48.70
C ASN A 25 -21.36 17.46 47.98
N PHE A 26 -22.47 16.97 47.45
CA PHE A 26 -23.47 17.80 46.79
C PHE A 26 -24.58 18.16 47.79
N PRO A 27 -25.05 19.41 47.79
CA PRO A 27 -26.24 19.78 48.56
C PRO A 27 -27.50 19.16 47.94
N PRO A 28 -28.51 18.81 48.76
CA PRO A 28 -29.62 17.94 48.36
C PRO A 28 -30.62 18.57 47.36
N ASP A 29 -30.51 19.88 47.14
CA ASP A 29 -31.27 20.67 46.17
C ASP A 29 -30.67 20.66 44.77
N THR A 30 -29.45 20.13 44.60
CA THR A 30 -28.80 20.07 43.29
C THR A 30 -29.52 19.14 42.33
N THR A 31 -29.54 19.57 41.08
CA THR A 31 -30.11 18.80 39.97
C THR A 31 -29.06 17.88 39.33
N LEU A 32 -29.52 16.79 38.70
CA LEU A 32 -28.63 15.85 38.02
C LEU A 32 -27.81 16.52 36.90
N GLU A 33 -28.35 17.59 36.30
CA GLU A 33 -27.65 18.39 35.29
C GLU A 33 -26.46 19.18 35.86
N GLU A 34 -26.61 19.76 37.05
CA GLU A 34 -25.53 20.51 37.71
C GLU A 34 -24.42 19.58 38.17
N ILE A 35 -24.79 18.42 38.72
CA ILE A 35 -23.87 17.36 39.13
C ILE A 35 -23.09 16.86 37.91
N SER A 36 -23.77 16.61 36.80
CA SER A 36 -23.13 16.22 35.53
C SER A 36 -22.12 17.26 35.03
N LYS A 37 -22.46 18.55 35.10
CA LYS A 37 -21.56 19.65 34.71
C LYS A 37 -20.35 19.74 35.64
N GLN A 38 -20.53 19.52 36.94
CA GLN A 38 -19.46 19.62 37.92
C GLN A 38 -18.48 18.44 37.84
N ILE A 39 -18.99 17.22 37.57
CA ILE A 39 -18.16 16.01 37.47
C ILE A 39 -17.64 15.78 36.03
N ASN A 40 -18.11 16.57 35.04
CA ASN A 40 -17.82 16.39 33.61
C ASN A 40 -18.15 14.98 33.07
N ILE A 41 -19.19 14.33 33.63
CA ILE A 41 -19.71 13.05 33.14
C ILE A 41 -21.04 13.29 32.45
N PRO A 42 -21.31 12.72 31.27
CA PRO A 42 -22.59 12.93 30.57
C PRO A 42 -23.79 12.51 31.42
N ILE A 43 -24.83 13.37 31.50
CA ILE A 43 -26.07 13.14 32.27
C ILE A 43 -26.67 11.76 31.96
N LYS A 44 -26.67 11.35 30.69
CA LYS A 44 -27.21 10.06 30.25
C LYS A 44 -26.49 8.87 30.88
N LYS A 45 -25.18 8.99 31.12
CA LYS A 45 -24.36 7.91 31.68
C LYS A 45 -24.50 7.84 33.20
N LEU A 46 -24.57 8.98 33.86
CA LEU A 46 -24.93 9.03 35.29
C LEU A 46 -26.34 8.47 35.51
N ALA A 47 -27.31 8.87 34.70
CA ALA A 47 -28.68 8.39 34.80
C ALA A 47 -28.82 6.88 34.53
N GLU A 48 -28.03 6.33 33.61
CA GLU A 48 -27.97 4.89 33.35
C GLU A 48 -27.46 4.10 34.57
N HIS A 49 -26.47 4.63 35.30
CA HIS A 49 -25.93 3.97 36.50
C HIS A 49 -26.80 4.20 37.73
N LEU A 50 -27.63 5.25 37.73
CA LEU A 50 -28.59 5.56 38.78
C LEU A 50 -29.99 4.95 38.51
N ASP A 51 -30.13 4.08 37.49
CA ASP A 51 -31.40 3.45 37.05
C ASP A 51 -32.53 4.44 36.68
N ILE A 52 -32.18 5.65 36.25
CA ILE A 52 -33.12 6.69 35.83
C ILE A 52 -33.22 6.71 34.30
N PHE A 53 -34.14 5.91 33.77
CA PHE A 53 -34.36 5.80 32.32
C PHE A 53 -35.23 6.93 31.74
N ASP A 54 -35.87 7.74 32.60
CA ASP A 54 -36.80 8.78 32.18
C ASP A 54 -36.12 10.17 32.13
N HIS A 55 -36.05 10.74 30.93
CA HIS A 55 -35.45 12.05 30.68
C HIS A 55 -36.17 13.19 31.42
N ALA A 56 -37.46 13.03 31.75
CA ALA A 56 -38.21 14.02 32.52
C ALA A 56 -37.71 14.16 33.98
N LYS A 57 -36.95 13.17 34.46
CA LYS A 57 -36.43 13.15 35.83
C LYS A 57 -35.05 13.80 35.98
N PHE A 58 -34.43 14.25 34.89
CA PHE A 58 -33.10 14.88 34.92
C PHE A 58 -33.11 16.28 35.54
N THR A 59 -34.25 16.96 35.47
CA THR A 59 -34.48 18.26 36.10
C THR A 59 -34.93 18.18 37.56
N LEU A 60 -35.16 16.97 38.09
CA LEU A 60 -35.55 16.78 39.49
C LEU A 60 -34.34 16.89 40.41
N SER A 61 -34.58 17.36 41.63
CA SER A 61 -33.55 17.49 42.66
C SER A 61 -33.16 16.11 43.22
N MET A 62 -31.93 15.98 43.74
CA MET A 62 -31.45 14.74 44.38
C MET A 62 -32.42 14.23 45.47
N LEU A 63 -33.05 15.16 46.20
CA LEU A 63 -34.02 14.85 47.26
C LEU A 63 -35.29 14.17 46.69
N GLU A 64 -35.81 14.66 45.57
CA GLU A 64 -36.98 14.08 44.90
C GLU A 64 -36.69 12.71 44.28
N LEU A 65 -35.45 12.54 43.82
CA LEU A 65 -34.95 11.29 43.25
C LEU A 65 -34.56 10.26 44.33
N LYS A 66 -34.55 10.64 45.61
CA LYS A 66 -34.10 9.82 46.76
C LYS A 66 -32.67 9.27 46.59
N ILE A 67 -31.80 10.02 45.91
CA ILE A 67 -30.41 9.63 45.67
C ILE A 67 -29.55 10.20 46.79
N THR A 68 -28.69 9.37 47.35
CA THR A 68 -27.69 9.77 48.34
C THR A 68 -26.35 10.10 47.67
N ASN A 69 -25.53 10.95 48.31
CA ASN A 69 -24.18 11.28 47.80
C ASN A 69 -23.30 10.02 47.59
N LYS A 70 -23.54 8.94 48.34
CA LYS A 70 -22.87 7.65 48.18
C LYS A 70 -23.20 6.96 46.85
N ASP A 71 -24.44 7.07 46.40
CA ASP A 71 -24.88 6.43 45.15
C ASP A 71 -24.28 7.16 43.94
N ILE A 72 -24.05 8.47 44.07
CA ILE A 72 -23.33 9.25 43.05
C ILE A 72 -21.85 8.86 43.02
N GLU A 73 -21.22 8.69 44.18
CA GLU A 73 -19.83 8.25 44.25
C GLU A 73 -19.65 6.87 43.63
N GLU A 74 -20.53 5.93 43.93
CA GLU A 74 -20.54 4.59 43.33
C GLU A 74 -20.74 4.65 41.80
N ALA A 75 -21.70 5.44 41.33
CA ALA A 75 -21.93 5.65 39.90
C ALA A 75 -20.72 6.29 39.19
N VAL A 76 -19.98 7.18 39.86
CA VAL A 76 -18.76 7.79 39.30
C VAL A 76 -17.62 6.78 39.22
N VAL A 77 -17.42 5.98 40.26
CA VAL A 77 -16.38 4.93 40.29
C VAL A 77 -16.65 3.90 39.20
N GLU A 78 -17.88 3.41 39.10
CA GLU A 78 -18.28 2.44 38.08
C GLU A 78 -18.14 3.02 36.66
N PHE A 79 -18.50 4.30 36.46
CA PHE A 79 -18.27 4.98 35.19
C PHE A 79 -16.77 5.08 34.84
N GLN A 80 -15.90 5.36 35.82
CA GLN A 80 -14.46 5.46 35.58
C GLN A 80 -13.82 4.11 35.22
N ASP A 81 -14.25 3.03 35.88
CA ASP A 81 -13.78 1.68 35.54
C ASP A 81 -14.23 1.27 34.14
N ASN A 82 -15.48 1.59 33.78
CA ASN A 82 -16.01 1.22 32.48
C ASN A 82 -15.52 2.15 31.34
N LYS A 83 -15.03 3.36 31.68
CA LYS A 83 -14.48 4.34 30.73
C LYS A 83 -13.41 3.71 29.83
N VAL A 84 -12.51 2.92 30.40
CA VAL A 84 -11.41 2.27 29.68
C VAL A 84 -11.95 1.27 28.65
N HIS A 85 -12.99 0.52 29.00
CA HIS A 85 -13.65 -0.41 28.09
C HIS A 85 -14.32 0.30 26.91
N PHE A 86 -14.96 1.45 27.13
CA PHE A 86 -15.57 2.23 26.05
C PHE A 86 -14.53 2.77 25.06
N PHE A 87 -13.48 3.43 25.56
CA PHE A 87 -12.45 3.98 24.67
C PHE A 87 -11.68 2.89 23.94
N SER A 88 -11.32 1.80 24.64
CA SER A 88 -10.63 0.68 24.00
C SER A 88 -11.51 0.02 22.93
N GLY A 89 -12.80 -0.18 23.19
CA GLY A 89 -13.75 -0.72 22.22
C GLY A 89 -13.83 0.10 20.93
N ILE A 90 -13.93 1.44 21.04
CA ILE A 90 -13.97 2.34 19.87
C ILE A 90 -12.67 2.24 19.07
N VAL A 91 -11.52 2.22 19.74
CA VAL A 91 -10.21 2.09 19.09
C VAL A 91 -10.08 0.74 18.37
N TYR A 92 -10.48 -0.36 19.00
CA TYR A 92 -10.43 -1.69 18.39
C TYR A 92 -11.35 -1.81 17.17
N VAL A 93 -12.56 -1.26 17.24
CA VAL A 93 -13.49 -1.24 16.09
C VAL A 93 -12.90 -0.40 14.96
N GLY A 94 -12.39 0.80 15.26
CA GLY A 94 -11.75 1.66 14.27
C GLY A 94 -10.55 0.98 13.59
N MET A 95 -9.67 0.36 14.39
CA MET A 95 -8.53 -0.40 13.89
C MET A 95 -8.97 -1.60 13.05
N GLY A 96 -10.03 -2.30 13.46
CA GLY A 96 -10.61 -3.42 12.73
C GLY A 96 -11.12 -3.02 11.34
N ILE A 97 -11.82 -1.88 11.22
CA ILE A 97 -12.31 -1.37 9.93
C ILE A 97 -11.14 -1.06 8.98
N VAL A 98 -10.08 -0.42 9.50
CA VAL A 98 -8.88 -0.10 8.71
C VAL A 98 -8.19 -1.37 8.23
N PHE A 99 -8.00 -2.35 9.11
CA PHE A 99 -7.43 -3.66 8.75
C PHE A 99 -8.27 -4.39 7.71
N LEU A 100 -9.60 -4.38 7.86
CA LEU A 100 -10.51 -5.03 6.91
C LEU A 100 -10.45 -4.37 5.53
N SER A 101 -10.39 -3.04 5.49
CA SER A 101 -10.22 -2.28 4.24
C SER A 101 -8.92 -2.66 3.53
N LEU A 102 -7.79 -2.69 4.25
CA LEU A 102 -6.49 -3.10 3.71
C LEU A 102 -6.50 -4.55 3.22
N LEU A 103 -7.16 -5.45 3.95
CA LEU A 103 -7.28 -6.87 3.58
C LEU A 103 -8.03 -7.03 2.25
N ILE A 104 -9.16 -6.34 2.09
CA ILE A 104 -9.94 -6.37 0.84
C ILE A 104 -9.12 -5.83 -0.33
N VAL A 105 -8.45 -4.69 -0.15
CA VAL A 105 -7.58 -4.12 -1.19
C VAL A 105 -6.44 -5.08 -1.55
N GLY A 106 -5.79 -5.69 -0.56
CA GLY A 106 -4.76 -6.69 -0.76
C GLY A 106 -5.25 -7.92 -1.54
N LEU A 107 -6.46 -8.41 -1.24
CA LEU A 107 -7.08 -9.51 -1.98
C LEU A 107 -7.36 -9.14 -3.44
N ILE A 108 -7.86 -7.93 -3.70
CA ILE A 108 -8.12 -7.45 -5.06
C ILE A 108 -6.82 -7.37 -5.86
N ILE A 109 -5.76 -6.81 -5.28
CA ILE A 109 -4.44 -6.73 -5.93
C ILE A 109 -3.86 -8.12 -6.18
N GLY A 110 -3.94 -9.04 -5.20
CA GLY A 110 -3.48 -10.41 -5.35
C GLY A 110 -4.23 -11.17 -6.45
N SER A 111 -5.54 -10.96 -6.57
CA SER A 111 -6.36 -11.52 -7.64
C SER A 111 -5.95 -10.97 -9.02
N LEU A 112 -5.73 -9.65 -9.13
CA LEU A 112 -5.22 -9.02 -10.35
C LEU A 112 -3.86 -9.59 -10.78
N GLN A 113 -2.96 -9.80 -9.83
CA GLN A 113 -1.63 -10.36 -10.09
C GLN A 113 -1.72 -11.79 -10.65
N HIS A 114 -2.68 -12.60 -10.19
CA HIS A 114 -2.88 -13.96 -10.69
C HIS A 114 -3.48 -14.00 -12.09
N ILE A 115 -4.29 -13.01 -12.46
CA ILE A 115 -4.85 -12.87 -13.82
C ILE A 115 -3.78 -12.42 -14.82
N VAL A 116 -2.84 -11.57 -14.38
CA VAL A 116 -1.76 -11.02 -15.24
C VAL A 116 -0.56 -11.97 -15.33
N THR A 117 -0.44 -12.99 -14.47
CA THR A 117 0.66 -13.97 -14.62
C THR A 117 0.58 -14.68 -15.97
N PRO A 118 1.56 -14.51 -16.88
CA PRO A 118 1.58 -15.24 -18.13
C PRO A 118 1.64 -16.72 -17.81
N LYS A 119 0.66 -17.49 -18.32
CA LYS A 119 0.61 -18.95 -18.22
C LYS A 119 2.03 -19.48 -18.43
N LYS A 120 2.59 -20.18 -17.43
CA LYS A 120 3.89 -20.83 -17.58
C LYS A 120 3.79 -21.76 -18.79
N ASN A 121 4.35 -21.33 -19.93
CA ASN A 121 4.23 -22.01 -21.20
C ASN A 121 4.67 -23.46 -21.02
N LYS A 122 3.69 -24.39 -21.05
CA LYS A 122 3.92 -25.83 -21.09
C LYS A 122 4.79 -26.08 -22.32
N LYS A 123 5.90 -26.80 -22.14
CA LYS A 123 6.81 -27.16 -23.24
C LYS A 123 6.01 -27.93 -24.28
N VAL A 124 5.81 -27.35 -25.46
CA VAL A 124 5.14 -28.01 -26.58
C VAL A 124 6.10 -29.08 -27.10
N THR A 125 5.71 -30.34 -26.96
CA THR A 125 6.48 -31.47 -27.50
C THR A 125 5.83 -31.88 -28.80
N VAL A 126 6.52 -31.67 -29.92
CA VAL A 126 6.03 -32.07 -31.25
C VAL A 126 6.63 -33.44 -31.57
N THR A 127 5.77 -34.42 -31.83
CA THR A 127 6.21 -35.77 -32.21
C THR A 127 6.31 -35.82 -33.73
N THR A 128 7.49 -36.09 -34.27
CA THR A 128 7.70 -36.28 -35.71
C THR A 128 8.06 -37.74 -36.00
N ALA A 129 7.95 -38.17 -37.26
CA ALA A 129 8.11 -39.57 -37.68
C ALA A 129 9.48 -40.21 -37.36
N ARG A 130 10.50 -39.43 -36.98
CA ARG A 130 11.83 -39.92 -36.55
C ARG A 130 12.09 -39.83 -35.03
N GLY A 131 11.13 -39.35 -34.24
CA GLY A 131 11.25 -39.27 -32.78
C GLY A 131 10.61 -38.02 -32.15
N LYS A 132 10.54 -38.00 -30.81
CA LYS A 132 10.08 -36.84 -30.02
C LYS A 132 11.17 -35.78 -30.00
N VAL A 133 10.92 -34.65 -30.67
CA VAL A 133 11.81 -33.48 -30.59
C VAL A 133 11.24 -32.53 -29.55
N THR A 134 11.95 -32.39 -28.45
CA THR A 134 11.64 -31.37 -27.44
C THR A 134 12.33 -30.09 -27.88
N VAL A 135 11.57 -29.10 -28.37
CA VAL A 135 12.15 -27.81 -28.74
C VAL A 135 12.66 -27.14 -27.44
N PRO A 136 13.98 -26.92 -27.27
CA PRO A 136 14.44 -26.11 -26.15
C PRO A 136 13.80 -24.74 -26.30
N LYS A 137 13.23 -24.21 -25.22
CA LYS A 137 12.75 -22.82 -25.20
C LYS A 137 13.92 -21.99 -25.68
N ALA A 138 13.82 -21.44 -26.89
CA ALA A 138 14.75 -20.44 -27.35
C ALA A 138 14.64 -19.33 -26.31
N HIS A 139 15.60 -19.28 -25.39
CA HIS A 139 15.97 -18.01 -24.80
C HIS A 139 16.37 -17.20 -26.02
N LEU A 140 15.45 -16.36 -26.48
CA LEU A 140 15.75 -15.35 -27.48
C LEU A 140 16.83 -14.49 -26.85
N ASN A 141 18.07 -14.90 -27.07
CA ASN A 141 19.23 -14.16 -26.63
C ASN A 141 19.09 -12.79 -27.30
N SER A 142 19.11 -11.71 -26.51
CA SER A 142 19.00 -10.36 -27.04
C SER A 142 20.01 -10.15 -28.17
N ASN A 143 21.20 -10.75 -28.04
CA ASN A 143 22.23 -10.76 -29.06
C ASN A 143 21.82 -11.48 -30.35
N GLY A 144 20.99 -12.52 -30.28
CA GLY A 144 20.47 -13.22 -31.46
C GLY A 144 19.40 -12.43 -32.20
N ILE A 145 18.55 -11.69 -31.47
CA ILE A 145 17.59 -10.75 -32.08
C ILE A 145 18.34 -9.57 -32.71
N VAL A 146 19.29 -8.98 -31.98
CA VAL A 146 20.11 -7.88 -32.49
C VAL A 146 20.90 -8.34 -33.70
N ALA A 147 21.54 -9.50 -33.66
CA ALA A 147 22.24 -10.08 -34.81
C ALA A 147 21.29 -10.24 -36.00
N ALA A 148 20.11 -10.82 -35.81
CA ALA A 148 19.13 -10.99 -36.88
C ALA A 148 18.66 -9.65 -37.50
N ILE A 149 18.39 -8.64 -36.68
CA ILE A 149 18.00 -7.30 -37.14
C ILE A 149 19.17 -6.66 -37.90
N THR A 150 20.39 -6.72 -37.34
CA THR A 150 21.58 -6.16 -37.99
C THR A 150 21.92 -6.88 -39.29
N THR A 151 21.72 -8.19 -39.39
CA THR A 151 21.96 -8.93 -40.63
C THR A 151 20.96 -8.55 -41.72
N ILE A 152 19.70 -8.30 -41.36
CA ILE A 152 18.69 -7.83 -42.31
C ILE A 152 19.05 -6.42 -42.78
N PHE A 153 19.41 -5.53 -41.85
CA PHE A 153 19.78 -4.15 -42.19
C PHE A 153 21.06 -4.06 -43.02
N LEU A 154 22.07 -4.87 -42.70
CA LEU A 154 23.32 -4.93 -43.46
C LEU A 154 23.09 -5.50 -44.86
N HIS A 155 22.23 -6.51 -44.99
CA HIS A 155 21.87 -7.07 -46.29
C HIS A 155 21.17 -6.04 -47.18
N ASP A 156 20.24 -5.27 -46.61
CA ASP A 156 19.52 -4.20 -47.33
C ASP A 156 20.49 -3.09 -47.78
N ALA A 157 21.40 -2.68 -46.90
CA ALA A 157 22.45 -1.70 -47.22
C ALA A 157 23.43 -2.21 -48.30
N ASP A 158 23.81 -3.48 -48.27
CA ASP A 158 24.67 -4.09 -49.29
C ASP A 158 23.93 -4.18 -50.65
N GLU A 159 22.62 -4.42 -50.67
CA GLU A 159 21.83 -4.39 -51.90
C GLU A 159 21.71 -2.98 -52.47
N GLU A 160 21.49 -1.97 -51.63
CA GLU A 160 21.49 -0.56 -52.04
C GLU A 160 22.85 -0.13 -52.61
N ASP A 161 23.96 -0.47 -51.95
CA ASP A 161 25.30 -0.11 -52.42
C ASP A 161 25.66 -0.84 -53.74
N ASN A 162 25.26 -2.12 -53.88
CA ASN A 162 25.42 -2.83 -55.16
C ASN A 162 24.56 -2.22 -56.29
N MET A 163 23.36 -1.74 -55.98
CA MET A 163 22.52 -1.02 -56.93
C MET A 163 23.13 0.34 -57.29
N GLU A 164 23.71 1.07 -56.34
CA GLU A 164 24.47 2.30 -56.61
C GLU A 164 25.70 2.03 -57.48
N MET A 165 26.46 0.97 -57.21
CA MET A 165 27.65 0.62 -57.99
C MET A 165 27.30 0.22 -59.42
N THR A 166 26.13 -0.37 -59.66
CA THR A 166 25.68 -0.68 -61.03
C THR A 166 25.11 0.54 -61.75
N TRP A 167 24.48 1.48 -61.04
CA TRP A 167 23.99 2.73 -61.62
C TRP A 167 25.09 3.76 -61.92
N LYS A 168 26.13 3.86 -61.05
CA LYS A 168 27.31 4.70 -61.28
C LYS A 168 28.28 4.14 -62.33
N ARG A 169 28.04 2.94 -62.88
CA ARG A 169 28.69 2.51 -64.13
C ARG A 169 28.19 3.39 -65.27
N GLN A 170 28.83 4.54 -65.48
CA GLN A 170 28.76 5.21 -66.76
C GLN A 170 29.02 4.17 -67.83
N ARG A 171 28.09 4.00 -68.77
CA ARG A 171 28.32 3.18 -69.96
C ARG A 171 29.50 3.82 -70.70
N LEU A 172 30.71 3.35 -70.43
CA LEU A 172 31.86 3.66 -71.27
C LEU A 172 31.49 3.09 -72.64
N SER A 173 31.22 3.97 -73.59
CA SER A 173 31.05 3.54 -74.97
C SER A 173 32.31 2.79 -75.37
N MET A 174 32.19 1.65 -76.06
CA MET A 174 33.34 0.81 -76.43
C MET A 174 34.43 1.61 -77.17
N TRP A 175 34.04 2.66 -77.90
CA TRP A 175 34.95 3.61 -78.54
C TRP A 175 35.81 4.42 -77.55
N LYS A 176 35.24 4.84 -76.41
CA LYS A 176 35.98 5.57 -75.38
C LYS A 176 36.98 4.67 -74.63
N ALA A 177 36.62 3.39 -74.45
CA ALA A 177 37.51 2.39 -73.88
C ALA A 177 38.65 2.00 -74.85
N ALA A 178 38.37 1.88 -76.15
CA ALA A 178 39.39 1.59 -77.17
C ALA A 178 40.47 2.67 -77.24
N ASN A 179 40.09 3.96 -77.20
CA ASN A 179 41.05 5.07 -77.19
C ASN A 179 41.95 5.09 -75.93
N MET A 180 41.46 4.64 -74.76
CA MET A 180 42.27 4.58 -73.54
C MET A 180 43.28 3.43 -73.56
N VAL A 181 42.94 2.30 -74.20
CA VAL A 181 43.90 1.21 -74.42
C VAL A 181 44.95 1.63 -75.41
N GLU A 182 44.56 2.29 -76.51
CA GLU A 182 45.48 2.74 -77.55
C GLU A 182 46.50 3.76 -77.00
N THR A 183 46.07 4.77 -76.23
CA THR A 183 47.01 5.73 -75.62
C THR A 183 47.97 5.09 -74.63
N SER A 184 47.55 4.07 -73.88
CA SER A 184 48.44 3.34 -72.96
C SER A 184 49.52 2.50 -73.66
N VAL A 185 49.28 2.10 -74.92
CA VAL A 185 50.25 1.38 -75.75
C VAL A 185 51.27 2.35 -76.36
N PHE A 186 50.86 3.58 -76.68
CA PHE A 186 51.75 4.62 -77.19
C PHE A 186 52.70 5.17 -76.12
N ASP A 187 52.24 5.27 -74.86
CA ASP A 187 53.07 5.76 -73.74
C ASP A 187 54.17 4.76 -73.34
N ARG A 188 53.99 3.46 -73.65
CA ARG A 188 54.98 2.40 -73.38
C ARG A 188 56.04 2.25 -74.48
N LYS A 189 55.92 2.99 -75.59
CA LYS A 189 56.86 2.95 -76.74
C LYS A 189 57.68 4.23 -76.91
N ARG A 190 57.52 5.23 -76.03
CA ARG A 190 58.49 6.32 -75.83
C ARG A 190 59.46 5.97 -74.73
#